data_AF-A0A6I5RB25-F1
#
_entry.id   AF-A0A6I5RB25-F1
#
_cell.length_a   1.000
_cell.length_b   1.000
_cell.length_c   1.000
_cell.angle_alpha   90.00
_cell.angle_beta   90.00
_cell.angle_gamma   90.00
#
_symmetry.space_group_name_H-M   'P 1'
#
loop_
_entity.id
_entity.type
_entity.pdbx_description
1 polymer ?
#
loop_
_entity_poly.entity_id
_entity_poly.type
_entity_poly.pdbx_seq_one_letter_code
_entity_poly.pdbx_strand_id
1 'polypeptide(L)'
;MNPCCCPPASPNETSFTCPGENNRGKLVQLMTLKSLLTPPALERLEPQGDYRFCDAPNCPVVYFSNQGNTFTAEDLKAWFKLGFQF
;
A
#
# COMPACT_ATOMS: atom_id res chain seq x y z
N MET A 1 -33.61 -8.46 15.95
CA MET A 1 -32.89 -9.01 14.78
C MET A 1 -32.50 -7.83 13.91
N ASN A 2 -31.30 -7.29 14.10
CA ASN A 2 -30.84 -6.09 13.40
C ASN A 2 -30.42 -6.46 11.97
N PRO A 3 -31.00 -5.85 10.93
CA PRO A 3 -30.48 -6.01 9.57
C PRO A 3 -29.12 -5.29 9.51
N CYS A 4 -28.07 -6.06 9.26
CA CYS A 4 -26.72 -5.53 9.03
C CYS A 4 -26.77 -4.49 7.91
N CYS A 5 -26.49 -3.25 8.25
CA CYS A 5 -26.25 -2.17 7.31
C CYS A 5 -24.85 -2.38 6.71
N CYS A 6 -24.77 -3.23 5.68
CA CYS A 6 -23.61 -3.24 4.78
C CYS A 6 -23.88 -2.23 3.68
N PRO A 7 -23.22 -1.06 3.65
CA PRO A 7 -23.34 -0.15 2.52
C PRO A 7 -22.83 -0.85 1.25
N PRO A 8 -23.49 -0.68 0.09
CA PRO A 8 -23.01 -1.24 -1.16
C PRO A 8 -21.65 -0.64 -1.48
N ALA A 9 -20.65 -1.49 -1.66
CA ALA A 9 -19.31 -1.09 -2.07
C ALA A 9 -19.41 -0.28 -3.36
N SER A 10 -18.90 0.95 -3.32
CA SER A 10 -18.86 1.84 -4.46
C SER A 10 -18.10 1.15 -5.61
N PRO A 11 -18.70 0.96 -6.81
CA PRO A 11 -18.16 0.15 -7.89
C PRO A 11 -16.95 0.77 -8.62
N ASN A 12 -16.26 1.75 -8.03
CA ASN A 12 -15.17 2.47 -8.67
C ASN A 12 -13.81 2.37 -7.97
N GLU A 13 -13.69 1.49 -6.97
CA GLU A 13 -12.39 1.14 -6.39
C GLU A 13 -11.98 -0.25 -6.84
N THR A 14 -11.05 -0.33 -7.78
CA THR A 14 -10.33 -1.57 -8.11
C THR A 14 -9.79 -2.16 -6.81
N SER A 15 -10.43 -3.20 -6.28
CA SER A 15 -10.16 -3.74 -4.94
C SER A 15 -9.09 -4.83 -5.03
N PHE A 16 -7.85 -4.42 -5.25
CA PHE A 16 -6.69 -5.30 -5.07
C PHE A 16 -6.24 -5.29 -3.60
N THR A 17 -5.85 -6.46 -3.12
CA THR A 17 -5.42 -6.70 -1.73
C THR A 17 -3.93 -6.98 -1.65
N CYS A 18 -3.36 -6.72 -0.47
CA CYS A 18 -1.97 -7.02 -0.18
C CYS A 18 -1.72 -8.53 -0.31
N PRO A 19 -0.70 -8.97 -1.06
CA PRO A 19 -0.39 -10.39 -1.21
C PRO A 19 0.11 -11.05 0.10
N GLY A 20 0.54 -10.26 1.09
CA GLY A 20 1.00 -10.79 2.38
C GLY A 20 -0.13 -11.06 3.37
N GLU A 21 -0.97 -10.06 3.64
CA GLU A 21 -1.98 -10.10 4.73
C GLU A 21 -3.43 -10.11 4.21
N ASN A 22 -3.64 -10.12 2.89
CA ASN A 22 -4.96 -9.98 2.23
C ASN A 22 -5.74 -8.71 2.63
N ASN A 23 -5.05 -7.70 3.20
CA ASN A 23 -5.66 -6.43 3.58
C ASN A 23 -5.86 -5.54 2.32
N ARG A 24 -6.98 -4.81 2.26
CA ARG A 24 -7.25 -3.86 1.17
C ARG A 24 -6.27 -2.70 1.14
N GLY A 25 -5.68 -2.34 2.29
CA GLY A 25 -4.76 -1.20 2.40
C GLY A 25 -5.43 0.14 2.13
N LYS A 26 -4.64 1.23 2.19
CA LYS A 26 -5.10 2.61 1.98
C LYS A 26 -4.55 3.16 0.67
N LEU A 27 -5.39 3.80 -0.15
CA LEU A 27 -4.96 4.45 -1.39
C LEU A 27 -3.96 5.57 -1.11
N VAL A 28 -2.83 5.56 -1.83
CA VAL A 28 -1.76 6.55 -1.67
C VAL A 28 -1.48 7.22 -3.00
N GLN A 29 -1.36 8.54 -2.96
CA GLN A 29 -1.00 9.31 -4.14
C GLN A 29 0.41 8.97 -4.61
N LEU A 30 0.57 8.79 -5.91
CA LEU A 30 1.85 8.46 -6.53
C LEU A 30 2.95 9.48 -6.16
N MET A 31 2.60 10.76 -6.05
CA MET A 31 3.56 11.81 -5.64
C MET A 31 4.13 11.55 -4.25
N THR A 32 3.27 11.19 -3.29
CA THR A 32 3.68 10.82 -1.93
C THR A 32 4.60 9.61 -1.96
N LEU A 33 4.24 8.57 -2.71
CA LEU A 33 5.05 7.36 -2.81
C LEU A 33 6.44 7.67 -3.41
N LYS A 34 6.51 8.50 -4.45
CA LYS A 34 7.78 8.93 -5.05
C LYS A 34 8.71 9.64 -4.08
N SER A 35 8.16 10.48 -3.19
CA SER A 35 8.96 11.17 -2.17
C SER A 35 9.53 10.21 -1.13
N LEU A 36 8.84 9.10 -0.87
CA LEU A 36 9.20 8.10 0.15
C LEU A 36 10.16 7.03 -0.35
N LEU A 37 10.05 6.61 -1.62
CA LEU A 37 10.84 5.50 -2.19
C LEU A 37 12.30 5.87 -2.44
N THR A 38 13.22 4.95 -2.13
CA THR A 38 14.63 5.06 -2.47
C THR A 38 14.84 5.13 -3.99
N PRO A 39 15.98 5.67 -4.47
CA PRO A 39 16.29 5.70 -5.90
C PRO A 39 16.11 4.35 -6.65
N PRO A 40 16.61 3.20 -6.17
CA PRO A 40 16.41 1.93 -6.86
C PRO A 40 14.94 1.49 -6.88
N ALA A 41 14.16 1.80 -5.84
CA ALA A 41 12.73 1.50 -5.82
C ALA A 41 11.93 2.41 -6.76
N LEU A 42 12.36 3.66 -6.94
CA LEU A 42 11.79 4.58 -7.92
C LEU A 42 11.99 4.10 -9.36
N GLU A 43 13.09 3.42 -9.68
CA GLU A 43 13.32 2.85 -11.01
C GLU A 43 12.32 1.72 -11.33
N ARG A 44 11.82 1.04 -10.31
CA ARG A 44 10.80 -0.02 -10.41
C ARG A 44 9.36 0.52 -10.31
N LEU A 45 9.19 1.81 -10.02
CA LEU A 45 7.89 2.43 -9.83
C LEU A 45 7.19 2.67 -11.17
N GLU A 46 5.99 2.12 -11.31
CA GLU A 46 5.16 2.31 -12.48
C GLU A 46 4.41 3.65 -12.39
N PRO A 47 4.60 4.57 -13.34
CA PRO A 47 4.05 5.93 -13.27
C PRO A 47 2.53 5.98 -13.44
N GLN A 48 1.90 4.91 -13.95
CA GLN A 48 0.44 4.78 -14.10
C GLN A 48 -0.18 3.76 -13.14
N GLY A 49 0.61 3.22 -12.19
CA GLY A 49 0.12 2.26 -11.21
C GLY A 49 -0.71 2.94 -10.11
N ASP A 50 -1.78 2.27 -9.68
CA ASP A 50 -2.47 2.62 -8.45
C ASP A 50 -1.76 1.94 -7.28
N TYR A 51 -1.39 2.71 -6.26
CA TYR A 51 -0.64 2.20 -5.11
C TYR A 51 -1.45 2.29 -3.83
N ARG A 52 -1.30 1.26 -3.00
CA ARG A 52 -1.91 1.19 -1.67
C ARG A 52 -0.87 0.88 -0.60
N PHE A 53 -1.08 1.46 0.57
CA PHE A 53 -0.30 1.24 1.78
C PHE A 53 -0.91 0.10 2.60
N CYS A 54 -0.10 -0.87 2.98
CA CYS A 54 -0.44 -1.90 3.94
C CYS A 54 -0.08 -1.39 5.34
N ASP A 55 -1.04 -1.36 6.25
CA ASP A 55 -0.87 -0.92 7.65
C ASP A 55 -0.59 -2.08 8.62
N ALA A 56 -0.43 -3.29 8.10
CA ALA A 56 -0.17 -4.47 8.89
C ALA A 56 1.26 -4.46 9.46
N PRO A 57 1.45 -4.52 10.79
CA PRO A 57 2.75 -4.37 11.44
C PRO A 57 3.72 -5.53 11.15
N ASN A 58 3.18 -6.71 10.84
CA ASN A 58 3.96 -7.92 10.55
C ASN A 58 4.07 -8.19 9.04
N CYS A 59 3.61 -7.27 8.19
CA CYS A 59 3.68 -7.43 6.75
C CYS A 59 5.03 -6.92 6.23
N PRO A 60 5.81 -7.73 5.50
CA PRO A 60 7.03 -7.25 4.86
C PRO A 60 6.73 -6.26 3.73
N VAL A 61 5.51 -6.29 3.17
CA VAL A 61 5.05 -5.42 2.10
C VAL A 61 4.42 -4.16 2.70
N VAL A 62 4.99 -3.00 2.41
CA VAL A 62 4.50 -1.70 2.87
C VAL A 62 3.62 -1.04 1.83
N TYR A 63 4.04 -1.06 0.56
CA TYR A 63 3.24 -0.56 -0.56
C TYR A 63 3.08 -1.63 -1.62
N PHE A 64 1.93 -1.66 -2.27
CA PHE A 64 1.64 -2.61 -3.34
C PHE A 64 0.78 -1.94 -4.42
N SER A 65 0.90 -2.42 -5.66
CA SER A 65 0.15 -1.92 -6.81
C SER A 65 -0.90 -2.91 -7.30
N ASN A 66 -1.86 -2.39 -8.06
CA ASN A 66 -2.82 -3.19 -8.82
C ASN A 66 -2.17 -4.10 -9.87
N GLN A 67 -0.96 -3.79 -10.31
CA GLN A 67 -0.18 -4.57 -11.29
C GLN A 67 0.75 -5.62 -10.63
N GLY A 68 0.72 -5.74 -9.30
CA GLY A 68 1.54 -6.71 -8.56
C GLY A 68 2.93 -6.22 -8.17
N ASN A 69 3.26 -4.95 -8.43
CA ASN A 69 4.48 -4.35 -7.91
C ASN A 69 4.38 -4.16 -6.40
N THR A 70 5.44 -4.47 -5.66
CA THR A 70 5.48 -4.37 -4.21
C THR A 70 6.76 -3.67 -3.75
N PHE A 71 6.63 -2.93 -2.65
CA PHE A 71 7.73 -2.23 -1.99
C PHE A 71 7.74 -2.56 -0.50
N THR A 72 8.90 -2.86 0.03
CA THR A 72 9.10 -3.21 1.44
C THR A 72 9.62 -2.01 2.22
N ALA A 73 9.83 -2.20 3.52
CA ALA A 73 10.49 -1.24 4.40
C ALA A 73 11.86 -0.76 3.87
N GLU A 74 12.60 -1.65 3.21
CA GLU A 74 13.94 -1.37 2.67
C GLU A 74 13.90 -0.46 1.44
N ASP A 75 12.78 -0.46 0.73
CA ASP A 75 12.56 0.39 -0.44
C ASP A 75 12.25 1.85 -0.06
N LEU A 76 12.14 2.19 1.23
CA LEU A 76 11.72 3.51 1.71
C LEU A 76 12.85 4.28 2.39
N LYS A 77 13.05 5.54 1.99
CA LYS A 77 14.11 6.43 2.53
C LYS A 77 13.97 6.71 4.03
N ALA A 78 12.74 6.69 4.56
CA ALA A 78 12.43 7.18 5.89
C ALA A 78 11.65 6.19 6.77
N TRP A 79 11.62 4.90 6.41
CA TRP A 79 10.88 3.90 7.18
C TRP A 79 11.36 3.81 8.64
N PHE A 80 12.69 3.85 8.85
CA PHE A 80 13.31 3.83 10.17
C PHE A 80 12.91 5.01 11.09
N LYS A 81 12.40 6.11 10.53
CA LYS A 81 12.08 7.32 11.32
C LYS A 81 10.66 7.35 11.88
N LEU A 82 9.77 6.46 11.43
CA LEU A 82 8.34 6.51 11.78
C LEU A 82 7.94 5.68 13.03
N GLY A 83 8.91 5.25 13.84
CA GLY A 83 8.60 4.77 15.20
C GLY A 83 7.97 3.38 15.28
N PHE A 84 8.25 2.49 14.32
CA PHE A 84 8.10 1.06 14.56
C PHE A 84 9.31 0.58 15.38
N GLN A 85 9.29 0.92 16.66
CA GLN A 85 10.27 0.46 17.64
C GLN A 85 9.80 -0.91 18.14
N PHE A 86 10.67 -1.91 17.98
CA PHE A 86 10.54 -3.27 18.51
C PHE A 86 10.18 -3.28 19.99
#